data_AF-A0A523Z4A1-F1
#
_entry.id   AF-A0A523Z4A1-F1
#
_cell.length_a   1.000
_cell.length_b   1.000
_cell.length_c   1.000
_cell.angle_alpha   90.00
_cell.angle_beta   90.00
_cell.angle_gamma   90.00
#
_symmetry.space_group_name_H-M   'P 1'
#
loop_
_entity.id
_entity.type
_entity.pdbx_description
1 polymer ?
#
loop_
_entity_poly.entity_id
_entity_poly.type
_entity_poly.pdbx_seq_one_letter_code
_entity_poly.pdbx_strand_id
1 'polypeptide(L)'
;MHPCYSLRGRARGLGSEGSGLPAACMKISIISVNRERIPDPLLPIGPAIVAASLRAEGHEVHILDLCHQKEAGSAIVSHLTAWQPHLVGISLRLLENNQMIGHRSYLEEAK
;
A
#
# COMPACT_ATOMS: atom_id res chain seq x y z
N MET A 1 -18.68 15.79 -3.63
CA MET A 1 -17.79 16.37 -2.61
C MET A 1 -18.31 15.93 -1.25
N HIS A 2 -17.81 14.82 -0.73
CA HIS A 2 -18.26 14.28 0.56
C HIS A 2 -17.31 14.76 1.66
N PRO A 3 -17.81 15.37 2.73
CA PRO A 3 -16.98 15.70 3.89
C PRO A 3 -16.68 14.41 4.65
N CYS A 4 -15.40 14.20 4.93
CA CYS A 4 -14.88 13.16 5.82
C CYS A 4 -15.55 13.28 7.19
N TYR A 5 -16.56 12.45 7.45
CA TYR A 5 -17.21 12.37 8.75
C TYR A 5 -16.28 11.64 9.72
N SER A 6 -15.58 12.44 10.54
CA SER A 6 -14.86 12.00 11.72
C SER A 6 -15.84 11.34 12.71
N LEU A 7 -15.98 10.02 12.63
CA LEU A 7 -16.51 9.22 13.73
C LEU A 7 -15.39 9.01 14.73
N ARG A 8 -15.24 9.98 15.65
CA ARG A 8 -14.43 9.87 16.85
C ARG A 8 -14.93 8.70 17.72
N GLY A 9 -14.36 7.52 17.50
CA GLY A 9 -14.37 6.43 18.46
C GLY A 9 -13.42 6.77 19.61
N ARG A 10 -14.00 7.21 20.74
CA ARG A 10 -13.28 7.45 21.99
C ARG A 10 -12.79 6.11 22.55
N ALA A 11 -11.51 5.79 22.37
CA ALA A 11 -10.78 4.91 23.28
C ALA A 11 -9.93 5.81 24.19
N ARG A 12 -10.30 5.88 25.47
CA ARG A 12 -9.53 6.57 26.52
C ARG A 12 -8.51 5.59 27.14
N GLY A 13 -7.30 6.08 27.37
CA GLY A 13 -6.26 5.54 28.27
C GLY A 13 -5.09 4.94 27.49
N LEU A 14 -3.81 5.30 27.69
CA LEU A 14 -3.10 6.04 28.75
C LEU A 14 -1.82 6.64 28.14
N GLY A 15 -1.54 7.91 28.49
CA GLY A 15 -0.20 8.51 28.64
C GLY A 15 0.86 8.36 27.54
N SER A 16 0.99 9.38 26.68
CA SER A 16 2.26 10.08 26.45
C SER A 16 2.00 11.41 25.76
N GLU A 17 2.24 12.52 26.46
CA GLU A 17 2.28 13.86 25.88
C GLU A 17 3.52 13.97 24.99
N GLY A 18 3.32 13.77 23.69
CA GLY A 18 4.23 14.18 22.64
C GLY A 18 3.49 15.18 21.76
N SER A 19 3.87 16.45 21.84
CA SER A 19 3.36 17.53 21.00
C SER A 19 3.79 17.32 19.54
N GLY A 20 3.09 16.45 18.82
CA GLY A 20 3.03 16.47 17.36
C GLY A 20 1.71 17.13 16.98
N LEU A 21 1.73 18.22 16.22
CA LEU A 21 0.54 18.60 15.45
C LEU A 21 0.08 17.35 14.71
N PRO A 22 -1.22 17.00 14.67
CA PRO A 22 -1.68 15.88 13.88
C PRO A 22 -1.16 16.10 12.46
N ALA A 23 -0.36 15.16 11.95
CA ALA A 23 0.09 15.19 10.58
C ALA A 23 -1.16 15.40 9.73
N ALA A 24 -1.15 16.45 8.89
CA ALA A 24 -2.31 16.78 8.07
C ALA A 24 -2.80 15.51 7.35
N CYS A 25 -4.13 15.31 7.25
CA CYS A 25 -4.68 14.17 6.53
C CYS A 25 -4.05 14.09 5.12
N MET A 26 -3.40 12.97 4.81
CA MET A 26 -2.71 12.77 3.54
C MET A 26 -3.41 11.71 2.71
N LYS A 27 -3.38 11.90 1.39
CA LYS A 27 -3.66 10.84 0.43
C LYS A 27 -2.41 10.00 0.24
N ILE A 28 -2.48 8.74 0.58
CA ILE A 28 -1.37 7.79 0.50
C ILE A 28 -1.76 6.69 -0.47
N SER A 29 -0.88 6.40 -1.42
CA SER A 29 -1.00 5.23 -2.29
C SER A 29 0.05 4.20 -1.90
N ILE A 30 -0.35 2.95 -1.67
CA ILE A 30 0.58 1.84 -1.50
C ILE A 30 0.47 0.94 -2.72
N ILE A 31 1.55 0.82 -3.49
CA ILE A 31 1.61 -0.03 -4.67
C ILE A 31 2.27 -1.34 -4.26
N SER A 32 1.51 -2.43 -4.27
CA SER A 32 2.07 -3.77 -4.16
C SER A 32 2.52 -4.22 -5.55
N VAL A 33 3.84 -4.37 -5.72
CA VAL A 33 4.43 -4.69 -7.03
C VAL A 33 4.58 -6.17 -7.29
N ASN A 34 4.12 -7.03 -6.37
CA ASN A 34 4.13 -8.47 -6.58
C ASN A 34 3.28 -8.82 -7.81
N ARG A 35 3.88 -9.51 -8.79
CA ARG A 35 3.18 -10.01 -9.98
C ARG A 35 3.11 -11.53 -10.04
N GLU A 36 3.67 -12.22 -9.04
CA GLU A 36 3.64 -13.67 -8.95
C GLU A 36 2.22 -14.19 -8.77
N ARG A 37 1.85 -15.14 -9.64
CA ARG A 37 0.58 -15.88 -9.60
C ARG A 37 0.77 -17.37 -9.38
N ILE A 38 2.02 -17.83 -9.36
CA ILE A 38 2.40 -19.23 -9.15
C ILE A 38 3.14 -19.29 -7.81
N PRO A 39 2.86 -20.27 -6.93
CA PRO A 39 1.83 -21.32 -7.07
C PRO A 39 0.40 -20.77 -7.04
N ASP A 40 0.17 -19.69 -6.30
CA ASP A 40 -1.12 -19.00 -6.22
C ASP A 40 -0.89 -17.47 -6.12
N PRO A 41 -1.79 -16.64 -6.63
CA PRO A 41 -1.76 -15.20 -6.38
C PRO A 41 -2.00 -14.92 -4.90
N LEU A 42 -1.22 -14.01 -4.33
CA LEU A 42 -1.26 -13.72 -2.89
C LEU A 42 -1.69 -12.28 -2.64
N LEU A 43 -2.59 -12.13 -1.67
CA LEU A 43 -3.03 -10.83 -1.21
C LEU A 43 -1.86 -10.05 -0.59
N PRO A 44 -1.81 -8.73 -0.78
CA PRO A 44 -0.77 -7.88 -0.22
C PRO A 44 -1.02 -7.62 1.29
N ILE A 45 -0.81 -8.63 2.13
CA ILE A 45 -1.10 -8.57 3.58
C ILE A 45 -0.28 -7.47 4.27
N GLY A 46 1.02 -7.37 3.99
CA GLY A 46 1.87 -6.31 4.54
C GLY A 46 1.32 -4.90 4.24
N PRO A 47 1.09 -4.55 2.96
CA PRO A 47 0.39 -3.33 2.57
C PRO A 47 -0.96 -3.12 3.24
N ALA A 48 -1.76 -4.19 3.41
CA ALA A 48 -3.07 -4.09 4.07
C ALA A 48 -2.95 -3.69 5.54
N ILE A 49 -1.99 -4.25 6.27
CA ILE A 49 -1.71 -3.90 7.67
C ILE A 49 -1.25 -2.44 7.77
N VAL A 50 -0.28 -2.04 6.94
CA VAL A 50 0.22 -0.65 6.92
C VAL A 50 -0.89 0.34 6.59
N ALA A 51 -1.73 0.01 5.59
CA ALA A 51 -2.87 0.84 5.23
C ALA A 51 -3.90 0.95 6.36
N ALA A 52 -4.15 -0.12 7.10
CA ALA A 52 -5.06 -0.09 8.25
C ALA A 52 -4.54 0.86 9.33
N SER A 53 -3.24 0.78 9.69
CA SER A 53 -2.64 1.69 10.66
C SER A 53 -2.67 3.15 10.21
N LEU A 54 -2.33 3.43 8.96
CA LEU A 54 -2.37 4.80 8.41
C LEU A 54 -3.80 5.36 8.36
N ARG A 55 -4.80 4.54 8.05
CA ARG A 55 -6.21 4.94 8.11
C ARG A 55 -6.66 5.22 9.55
N ALA A 56 -6.16 4.47 10.53
CA ALA A 56 -6.46 4.71 11.94
C ALA A 56 -5.91 6.07 12.43
N GLU A 57 -4.78 6.52 11.87
CA GLU A 57 -4.22 7.86 12.08
C GLU A 57 -4.94 8.97 11.27
N GLY A 58 -6.00 8.63 10.54
CA GLY A 58 -6.83 9.59 9.81
C GLY A 58 -6.35 9.94 8.41
N HIS A 59 -5.42 9.17 7.82
CA HIS A 59 -5.02 9.34 6.42
C HIS A 59 -5.97 8.62 5.45
N GLU A 60 -6.08 9.12 4.22
CA GLU A 60 -6.79 8.46 3.12
C GLU A 60 -5.82 7.53 2.38
N VAL A 61 -6.04 6.22 2.45
CA VAL A 61 -5.09 5.23 1.90
C VAL A 61 -5.74 4.36 0.83
N HIS A 62 -5.12 4.29 -0.35
CA HIS A 62 -5.45 3.34 -1.41
C HIS A 62 -4.33 2.33 -1.61
N ILE A 63 -4.70 1.07 -1.89
CA ILE A 63 -3.74 0.02 -2.28
C ILE A 63 -3.97 -0.29 -3.75
N LEU A 64 -2.90 -0.21 -4.55
CA LEU A 64 -2.88 -0.73 -5.91
C LEU A 64 -2.14 -2.07 -5.89
N ASP A 65 -2.85 -3.16 -6.10
CA ASP A 65 -2.28 -4.51 -6.24
C ASP A 65 -2.03 -4.82 -7.73
N LEU A 66 -0.75 -4.92 -8.12
CA LEU A 66 -0.35 -5.22 -9.49
C LEU A 66 -0.43 -6.71 -9.85
N CYS A 67 -0.65 -7.61 -8.87
CA CYS A 67 -0.76 -9.04 -9.12
C CYS A 67 -1.89 -9.35 -10.11
N HIS A 68 -2.98 -8.60 -10.01
CA HIS A 68 -4.19 -8.76 -10.83
C HIS A 68 -4.22 -7.86 -12.07
N GLN A 69 -3.21 -7.01 -12.27
CA GLN A 69 -3.15 -6.09 -13.42
C GLN A 69 -2.46 -6.74 -14.61
N LYS A 70 -3.08 -6.62 -15.79
CA LYS A 70 -2.49 -7.07 -17.05
C LYS A 70 -1.27 -6.21 -17.42
N GLU A 71 -1.49 -4.90 -17.48
CA GLU A 71 -0.46 -3.91 -17.84
C GLU A 71 -0.09 -3.04 -16.64
N ALA A 72 1.00 -3.40 -15.96
CA ALA A 72 1.42 -2.76 -14.71
C ALA A 72 1.69 -1.26 -14.88
N GLY A 73 2.45 -0.86 -15.90
CA GLY A 73 2.80 0.54 -16.13
C GLY A 73 1.56 1.42 -16.36
N SER A 74 0.64 0.97 -17.20
CA SER A 74 -0.63 1.68 -17.45
C SER A 74 -1.47 1.79 -16.18
N ALA A 75 -1.61 0.70 -15.42
CA ALA A 75 -2.36 0.70 -14.16
C ALA A 75 -1.77 1.70 -13.14
N ILE A 76 -0.44 1.77 -13.02
CA ILE A 76 0.24 2.73 -12.14
C ILE A 76 -0.04 4.17 -12.59
N VAL A 77 0.16 4.47 -13.88
CA VAL A 77 -0.06 5.83 -14.41
C VAL A 77 -1.50 6.26 -14.21
N SER A 78 -2.47 5.43 -14.62
CA SER A 78 -3.89 5.74 -14.44
C SER A 78 -4.28 5.95 -12.98
N HIS A 79 -3.77 5.11 -12.07
CA HIS A 79 -4.03 5.23 -10.63
C HIS A 79 -3.46 6.52 -10.05
N LEU A 80 -2.18 6.84 -10.34
CA LEU A 80 -1.52 8.02 -9.80
C LEU A 80 -2.09 9.32 -10.38
N THR A 81 -2.41 9.35 -11.67
CA THR A 81 -3.03 10.52 -12.32
C THR A 81 -4.46 10.75 -11.81
N ALA A 82 -5.25 9.69 -11.61
CA ALA A 82 -6.63 9.83 -11.14
C ALA A 82 -6.70 10.21 -9.65
N TRP A 83 -5.85 9.61 -8.80
CA TRP A 83 -5.93 9.76 -7.36
C TRP A 83 -5.10 10.91 -6.80
N GLN A 84 -3.98 11.25 -7.46
CA GLN A 84 -3.02 12.29 -7.04
C GLN A 84 -2.64 12.18 -5.55
N PRO A 85 -2.02 11.06 -5.12
CA PRO A 85 -1.58 10.90 -3.73
C PRO A 85 -0.43 11.86 -3.39
N HIS A 86 -0.36 12.29 -2.13
CA HIS A 86 0.76 13.08 -1.60
C HIS A 86 1.99 12.21 -1.32
N LEU A 87 1.76 10.93 -1.01
CA LEU A 87 2.81 9.95 -0.69
C LEU A 87 2.55 8.64 -1.43
N VAL A 88 3.60 8.05 -1.99
CA VAL A 88 3.56 6.72 -2.61
C VAL A 88 4.50 5.78 -1.85
N GLY A 89 3.93 4.73 -1.27
CA GLY A 89 4.67 3.59 -0.74
C GLY A 89 4.75 2.47 -1.78
N ILE A 90 5.90 1.81 -1.87
CA ILE A 90 6.11 0.66 -2.75
C ILE A 90 6.36 -0.55 -1.87
N SER A 91 5.58 -1.61 -2.06
CA SER A 91 5.71 -2.87 -1.32
C SER A 91 6.27 -3.96 -2.22
N LEU A 92 7.45 -4.44 -1.83
CA LEU A 92 8.16 -5.56 -2.42
C LEU A 92 7.94 -6.79 -1.54
N ARG A 93 7.56 -7.93 -2.14
CA ARG A 93 7.32 -9.19 -1.41
C ARG A 93 8.57 -10.07 -1.40
N LEU A 94 9.10 -10.39 -2.57
CA LEU A 94 10.33 -11.16 -2.77
C LEU A 94 11.04 -10.63 -4.03
N LEU A 95 12.37 -10.77 -4.09
CA LEU A 95 13.19 -10.46 -5.28
C LEU A 95 13.44 -11.70 -6.15
N GLU A 96 12.64 -12.73 -5.93
CA GLU A 96 12.72 -14.04 -6.58
C GLU A 96 11.31 -14.63 -6.70
N ASN A 97 11.14 -15.61 -7.58
CA ASN A 97 9.89 -16.36 -7.63
C ASN A 97 9.76 -17.24 -6.38
N ASN A 98 8.51 -17.50 -5.97
CA ASN A 98 8.24 -18.28 -4.76
C ASN A 98 8.21 -19.79 -5.05
N GLN A 99 9.21 -20.30 -5.75
CA GLN A 99 9.26 -21.69 -6.22
C GLN A 99 10.59 -22.38 -5.84
N MET A 100 10.48 -23.62 -5.37
CA MET A 100 11.65 -24.46 -5.07
C MET A 100 12.30 -25.06 -6.32
N ILE A 101 11.49 -25.47 -7.31
CA ILE A 101 11.94 -26.01 -8.59
C ILE A 101 11.68 -24.94 -9.65
N GLY A 102 12.69 -24.62 -10.47
CA GLY A 102 12.58 -23.54 -11.45
C GLY A 102 12.74 -22.15 -10.81
N HIS A 103 13.61 -22.03 -9.79
CA HIS A 103 13.95 -20.76 -9.16
C HIS A 103 14.39 -19.70 -10.19
N ARG A 104 13.91 -18.48 -10.02
CA ARG A 104 14.21 -17.31 -10.85
C ARG A 104 14.44 -16.10 -9.94
N SER A 105 15.56 -15.43 -10.14
CA SER A 105 15.85 -14.13 -9.53
C SER A 105 15.35 -12.98 -10.41
N TYR A 106 14.77 -11.95 -9.79
CA TYR A 106 14.31 -10.72 -10.45
C TYR A 106 15.33 -9.58 -10.41
N LEU A 107 16.49 -9.78 -9.76
CA LEU A 107 17.52 -8.75 -9.67
C LEU A 107 18.10 -8.36 -11.03
N GLU A 108 18.21 -9.30 -11.97
CA GLU A 108 18.71 -9.02 -13.31
C GLU A 108 17.77 -8.12 -14.12
N GLU A 109 16.47 -8.18 -13.85
CA GLU A 109 15.45 -7.35 -14.51
C GLU A 109 15.41 -5.92 -13.95
N ALA A 110 16.03 -5.69 -12.80
CA ALA A 110 16.09 -4.39 -12.12
C ALA A 110 17.36 -3.58 -12.43
N LYS A 111 18.29 -4.13 -13.23
CA LYS A 111 19.47 -3.44 -13.73
C LYS A 111 19.15 -2.61 -14.96
#